data_AF-A0A936BJA5-F1
#
_entry.id   AF-A0A936BJA5-F1
#
_cell.length_a   1.000
_cell.length_b   1.000
_cell.length_c   1.000
_cell.angle_alpha   90.00
_cell.angle_beta   90.00
_cell.angle_gamma   90.00
#
_symmetry.space_group_name_H-M   'P 1'
#
loop_
_entity.id
_entity.type
_entity.pdbx_description
1 polymer ?
#
loop_
_entity_poly.entity_id
_entity_poly.type
_entity_poly.pdbx_seq_one_letter_code
_entity_poly.pdbx_strand_id
1 'polypeptide(L)'
;MCAQRKAYPRPSSWSRSLPWLGAGAGVAVVVVGAFWWGLGRPSRSSATADPRDPAMVRLMADSVALGQEFARIAGTRQPTDADLQQLQKAIDFQNEWMRATASTDPEQERRLQDLQAMYDSAWLRTVVARSQAAEAAGRERLAAGQHAEGVARLREAVDLQRLLNQHQSGTGRDLPRETMLAQEIERLEAEPISAELASQLVEAEKLRDARQAPAALAAYHHAHELQLRLNREFSRTQFSNLAMLETIEGEIATLDSAALLAEVMDLSGQAAEAQSRGQSSDTVAALFAQAAAVQQRLNTEFPRSRHVSTERVDTLEVARQTELSSGPARRVAQLDREVAMALRVNQLAGVLEKVKEGAVLSDAIATRLPRSRRIDPEQRVRFNYLWLQRDELSPLLASLAGAFRVIPGSSASLQRTEVSQRLYRQIMQTNPSRQAGDELPVESVSAPDAVEFCRRLAWVLGRPVRLPSEGEFRAALGRVPEGDELAAQAWGVERSQDKPRAVGAGAVNSAGYADLLGNVAEWLAPDSAEADQAPVAGGSYAEPTTDLAKVPVVKRSRLERARTIGFRVVAE
;
A
#
# COMPACT_ATOMS: atom_id res chain seq x y z
N MET A 1 4.82 41.06 17.93
CA MET A 1 5.39 41.30 19.27
C MET A 1 5.06 40.12 20.18
N CYS A 2 6.06 39.68 20.92
CA CYS A 2 6.04 38.76 22.08
C CYS A 2 5.54 37.31 21.91
N ALA A 3 6.53 36.44 21.68
CA ALA A 3 6.53 35.04 22.09
C ALA A 3 6.68 34.93 23.63
N GLN A 4 5.96 34.01 24.27
CA GLN A 4 6.26 33.54 25.63
C GLN A 4 6.39 32.01 25.65
N ARG A 5 7.56 31.56 26.12
CA ARG A 5 7.96 30.17 26.35
C ARG A 5 7.28 29.62 27.61
N LYS A 6 6.77 28.38 27.57
CA LYS A 6 6.40 27.60 28.76
C LYS A 6 7.43 26.48 28.99
N ALA A 7 7.94 26.43 30.22
CA ALA A 7 8.92 25.47 30.73
C ALA A 7 8.24 24.20 31.25
N TYR A 8 8.89 23.05 31.08
CA TYR A 8 8.51 21.76 31.65
C TYR A 8 9.26 21.48 32.96
N PRO A 9 8.62 20.86 33.97
CA PRO A 9 9.24 20.56 35.26
C PRO A 9 9.99 19.21 35.25
N ARG A 10 11.09 19.15 36.01
CA ARG A 10 11.84 17.93 36.34
C ARG A 10 11.19 17.20 37.52
N PRO A 11 11.15 15.85 37.55
CA PRO A 11 10.86 15.12 38.78
C PRO A 11 12.13 14.68 39.52
N SER A 12 12.06 14.86 40.84
CA SER A 12 12.99 14.48 41.90
C SER A 12 12.87 13.01 42.30
N SER A 13 13.99 12.34 42.58
CA SER A 13 14.06 10.98 43.11
C SER A 13 14.14 10.97 44.65
N TRP A 14 13.29 10.17 45.29
CA TRP A 14 13.42 9.74 46.68
C TRP A 14 13.48 8.21 46.76
N SER A 15 14.38 7.78 47.64
CA SER A 15 14.78 6.47 48.19
C SER A 15 13.74 5.36 48.44
N ARG A 16 14.17 4.10 48.26
CA ARG A 16 14.08 2.89 49.16
C ARG A 16 14.42 1.62 48.32
N SER A 17 15.59 0.97 48.46
CA SER A 17 16.07 -0.03 49.45
C SER A 17 15.66 -1.50 49.19
N LEU A 18 16.60 -2.28 48.59
CA LEU A 18 16.96 -3.74 48.68
C LEU A 18 15.88 -4.87 48.71
N PRO A 19 16.20 -6.18 48.45
CA PRO A 19 17.52 -6.82 48.27
C PRO A 19 17.69 -7.77 47.06
N TRP A 20 18.96 -8.13 46.90
CA TRP A 20 19.59 -9.14 46.03
C TRP A 20 19.60 -10.53 46.71
N LEU A 21 19.57 -11.62 45.93
CA LEU A 21 20.11 -12.99 46.18
C LEU A 21 19.84 -13.79 44.88
N GLY A 22 20.73 -14.50 44.18
CA GLY A 22 22.15 -14.82 44.34
C GLY A 22 22.43 -16.10 43.53
N ALA A 23 23.37 -16.08 42.59
CA ALA A 23 24.12 -17.26 42.10
C ALA A 23 25.10 -16.83 41.00
N GLY A 24 26.41 -17.01 41.23
CA GLY A 24 27.43 -16.76 40.21
C GLY A 24 28.80 -16.61 40.84
N ALA A 25 29.53 -17.72 40.92
CA ALA A 25 30.82 -17.91 41.58
C ALA A 25 31.85 -16.80 41.30
N GLY A 26 32.43 -16.27 42.39
CA GLY A 26 33.44 -15.24 42.36
C GLY A 26 34.82 -15.77 42.02
N VAL A 27 35.46 -15.13 41.04
CA VAL A 27 36.91 -15.01 40.97
C VAL A 27 37.25 -13.67 41.58
N ALA A 28 37.88 -13.70 42.76
CA ALA A 28 38.32 -12.52 43.48
C ALA A 28 39.48 -11.86 42.72
N VAL A 29 39.16 -10.88 41.87
CA VAL A 29 40.13 -9.87 41.46
C VAL A 29 40.30 -8.93 42.65
N VAL A 30 41.43 -9.08 43.35
CA VAL A 30 41.83 -8.18 44.42
C VAL A 30 42.12 -6.81 43.81
N VAL A 31 41.10 -5.95 43.78
CA VAL A 31 41.27 -4.51 43.59
C VAL A 31 41.89 -3.96 44.87
N VAL A 32 43.22 -3.96 44.97
CA VAL A 32 43.92 -3.11 45.95
C VAL A 32 43.93 -1.70 45.37
N GLY A 33 42.80 -1.02 45.52
CA GLY A 33 42.59 0.35 45.09
C GLY A 33 41.77 1.08 46.14
N ALA A 34 42.46 1.65 47.11
CA ALA A 34 42.04 2.76 47.96
C ALA A 34 40.59 2.70 48.53
N PHE A 35 40.36 1.97 49.62
CA PHE A 35 39.29 2.31 50.58
C PHE A 35 39.58 1.72 51.97
N TRP A 36 40.45 2.38 52.72
CA TRP A 36 40.55 2.22 54.17
C TRP A 36 40.72 3.59 54.81
N TRP A 37 39.59 4.30 54.97
CA TRP A 37 39.54 5.46 55.84
C TRP A 37 38.34 5.31 56.77
N GLY A 38 38.63 5.30 58.07
CA GLY A 38 37.64 5.27 59.13
C GLY A 38 37.52 3.91 59.80
N LEU A 39 38.39 3.65 60.77
CA LEU A 39 38.05 3.26 62.14
C LEU A 39 39.34 3.08 62.95
N GLY A 40 39.48 3.86 64.02
CA GLY A 40 40.55 3.72 65.02
C GLY A 40 41.71 4.73 64.89
N ARG A 41 41.50 6.00 65.22
CA ARG A 41 42.59 6.87 65.69
C ARG A 41 42.34 7.24 67.16
N PRO A 42 43.26 6.94 68.09
CA PRO A 42 43.34 7.75 69.28
C PRO A 42 43.87 9.13 68.89
N SER A 43 43.31 10.18 69.47
CA SER A 43 43.86 11.53 69.40
C SER A 43 45.29 11.51 69.93
N ARG A 44 46.28 11.67 69.05
CA ARG A 44 47.65 12.01 69.47
C ARG A 44 47.85 13.51 69.31
N SER A 45 48.41 14.08 70.37
CA SER A 45 48.90 15.43 70.54
C SER A 45 49.56 16.00 69.28
N SER A 46 49.39 17.31 69.09
CA SER A 46 50.11 18.19 68.16
C SER A 46 51.62 18.31 68.45
N ALA A 47 52.26 17.23 68.88
CA ALA A 47 53.70 17.16 69.08
C ALA A 47 54.29 16.42 67.87
N THR A 48 55.00 17.14 67.02
CA THR A 48 55.82 16.56 65.95
C THR A 48 56.83 15.60 66.57
N ALA A 49 56.81 14.34 66.16
CA ALA A 49 57.78 13.35 66.64
C ALA A 49 59.19 13.76 66.20
N ASP A 50 60.19 13.62 67.08
CA ASP A 50 61.59 13.86 66.73
C ASP A 50 62.04 12.79 65.72
N PRO A 51 62.57 13.17 64.53
CA PRO A 51 63.15 12.23 63.58
C PRO A 51 64.21 11.28 64.16
N ARG A 52 64.83 11.64 65.28
CA ARG A 52 65.86 10.86 65.99
C ARG A 52 65.28 9.86 67.02
N ASP A 53 63.97 9.87 67.24
CA ASP A 53 63.31 8.87 68.09
C ASP A 53 63.58 7.47 67.52
N PRO A 54 64.01 6.48 68.35
CA PRO A 54 64.20 5.10 67.92
C PRO A 54 63.05 4.52 67.09
N ALA A 55 61.80 4.90 67.37
CA ALA A 55 60.64 4.45 66.61
C ALA A 55 60.60 5.05 65.19
N MET A 56 60.91 6.34 65.03
CA MET A 56 60.96 7.02 63.72
C MET A 56 62.17 6.57 62.89
N VAL A 57 63.31 6.34 63.55
CA VAL A 57 64.52 5.79 62.91
C VAL A 57 64.24 4.39 62.35
N ARG A 58 63.56 3.54 63.12
CA ARG A 58 63.19 2.18 62.67
C ARG A 58 62.17 2.22 61.52
N LEU A 59 61.15 3.07 61.61
CA LEU A 59 60.13 3.21 60.57
C LEU A 59 60.76 3.66 59.22
N MET A 60 61.70 4.60 59.27
CA MET A 60 62.47 5.02 58.10
C MET A 60 63.40 3.91 57.58
N ALA A 61 64.08 3.20 58.48
CA ALA A 61 64.95 2.08 58.10
C ALA A 61 64.16 0.93 57.42
N ASP A 62 62.98 0.61 57.93
CA ASP A 62 62.10 -0.42 57.36
C ASP A 62 61.55 0.00 55.99
N SER A 63 61.17 1.28 55.83
CA SER A 63 60.80 1.86 54.52
C SER A 63 61.94 1.73 53.50
N VAL A 64 63.15 2.15 53.87
CA VAL A 64 64.34 2.08 53.00
C VAL A 64 64.69 0.64 52.64
N ALA A 65 64.68 -0.27 53.62
CA ALA A 65 65.01 -1.67 53.40
C ALA A 65 64.03 -2.32 52.40
N LEU A 66 62.72 -2.09 52.56
CA LEU A 66 61.70 -2.61 51.64
C LEU A 66 61.82 -2.00 50.24
N GLY A 67 62.10 -0.70 50.13
CA GLY A 67 62.30 -0.02 48.85
C GLY A 67 63.54 -0.54 48.10
N GLN A 68 64.66 -0.73 48.79
CA GLN A 68 65.90 -1.28 48.22
C GLN A 68 65.73 -2.74 47.80
N GLU A 69 65.07 -3.55 48.62
CA GLU A 69 64.80 -4.94 48.30
C GLU A 69 63.89 -5.06 47.08
N PHE A 70 62.87 -4.21 46.99
CA PHE A 70 62.04 -4.14 45.79
C PHE A 70 62.84 -3.74 44.55
N ALA A 71 63.72 -2.73 44.64
CA ALA A 71 64.58 -2.33 43.51
C ALA A 71 65.47 -3.49 43.03
N ARG A 72 66.02 -4.27 43.95
CA ARG A 72 66.79 -5.49 43.66
C ARG A 72 65.95 -6.54 42.94
N ILE A 73 64.74 -6.81 43.45
CA ILE A 73 63.80 -7.76 42.83
C ILE A 73 63.42 -7.29 41.42
N ALA A 74 63.02 -6.02 41.27
CA ALA A 74 62.62 -5.44 39.99
C ALA A 74 63.75 -5.43 38.95
N GLY A 75 65.03 -5.41 39.39
CA GLY A 75 66.20 -5.53 38.51
C GLY A 75 66.54 -6.96 38.09
N THR A 76 65.95 -7.99 38.70
CA THR A 76 66.30 -9.41 38.48
C THR A 76 65.17 -10.23 37.87
N ARG A 77 63.91 -9.90 38.19
CA ARG A 77 62.73 -10.59 37.67
C ARG A 77 61.54 -9.65 37.60
N GLN A 78 60.48 -10.09 36.92
CA GLN A 78 59.21 -9.38 36.94
C GLN A 78 58.62 -9.40 38.37
N PRO A 79 58.19 -8.25 38.92
CA PRO A 79 57.55 -8.18 40.23
C PRO A 79 56.20 -8.90 40.25
N THR A 80 55.95 -9.65 41.33
CA THR A 80 54.68 -10.29 41.65
C THR A 80 53.79 -9.37 42.48
N ASP A 81 52.52 -9.73 42.62
CA ASP A 81 51.58 -9.00 43.50
C ASP A 81 52.10 -8.94 44.95
N ALA A 82 52.81 -9.96 45.41
CA ALA A 82 53.43 -9.98 46.73
C ALA A 82 54.57 -8.95 46.84
N ASP A 83 55.38 -8.76 45.79
CA ASP A 83 56.45 -7.76 45.78
C ASP A 83 55.88 -6.34 45.76
N LEU A 84 54.82 -6.11 44.97
CA LEU A 84 54.09 -4.83 44.95
C LEU A 84 53.50 -4.50 46.32
N GLN A 85 52.96 -5.49 47.04
CA GLN A 85 52.49 -5.30 48.41
C GLN A 85 53.62 -4.88 49.38
N GLN A 86 54.84 -5.41 49.21
CA GLN A 86 55.98 -5.00 50.04
C GLN A 86 56.43 -3.58 49.72
N LEU A 87 56.42 -3.18 48.45
CA LEU A 87 56.70 -1.80 48.07
C LEU A 87 55.61 -0.82 48.56
N GLN A 88 54.34 -1.23 48.53
CA GLN A 88 53.25 -0.44 49.12
C GLN A 88 53.47 -0.22 50.62
N LYS A 89 53.93 -1.25 51.35
CA LYS A 89 54.30 -1.08 52.76
C LYS A 89 55.45 -0.08 52.96
N ALA A 90 56.43 -0.06 52.06
CA ALA A 90 57.50 0.94 52.09
C ALA A 90 56.93 2.37 51.94
N ILE A 91 56.02 2.56 50.97
CA ILE A 91 55.31 3.83 50.76
C ILE A 91 54.48 4.21 52.00
N ASP A 92 53.81 3.25 52.62
CA ASP A 92 52.99 3.48 53.81
C ASP A 92 53.85 3.89 55.02
N PHE A 93 54.97 3.22 55.24
CA PHE A 93 55.95 3.59 56.27
C PHE A 93 56.56 4.97 56.03
N GLN A 94 56.90 5.30 54.78
CA GLN A 94 57.38 6.64 54.42
C GLN A 94 56.32 7.72 54.69
N ASN A 95 55.06 7.46 54.32
CA ASN A 95 53.94 8.38 54.57
C ASN A 95 53.65 8.56 56.06
N GLU A 96 53.68 7.46 56.83
CA GLU A 96 53.49 7.50 58.28
C GLU A 96 54.59 8.31 58.95
N TRP A 97 55.85 8.11 58.54
CA TRP A 97 56.99 8.88 59.02
C TRP A 97 56.84 10.38 58.70
N MET A 98 56.49 10.73 57.45
CA MET A 98 56.28 12.11 57.01
C MET A 98 55.18 12.81 57.82
N ARG A 99 54.07 12.10 58.09
CA ARG A 99 52.95 12.61 58.90
C ARG A 99 53.31 12.78 60.38
N ALA A 100 54.02 11.81 60.96
CA ALA A 100 54.37 11.81 62.38
C ALA A 100 55.39 12.90 62.73
N THR A 101 56.31 13.20 61.81
CA THR A 101 57.35 14.23 61.99
C THR A 101 56.93 15.62 61.49
N ALA A 102 55.83 15.71 60.74
CA ALA A 102 55.41 16.89 59.99
C ALA A 102 56.55 17.46 59.11
N SER A 103 57.38 16.57 58.55
CA SER A 103 58.55 16.95 57.77
C SER A 103 58.16 17.68 56.49
N THR A 104 58.81 18.83 56.25
CA THR A 104 58.79 19.56 54.96
C THR A 104 60.12 19.41 54.23
N ASP A 105 60.90 18.38 54.56
CA ASP A 105 62.20 18.12 53.95
C ASP A 105 62.01 17.70 52.48
N PRO A 106 62.52 18.49 51.50
CA PRO A 106 62.43 18.16 50.09
C PRO A 106 63.02 16.79 49.74
N GLU A 107 64.01 16.29 50.50
CA GLU A 107 64.62 14.99 50.25
C GLU A 107 63.63 13.84 50.55
N GLN A 108 62.84 13.98 51.60
CA GLN A 108 61.88 12.94 52.03
C GLN A 108 60.62 12.96 51.17
N GLU A 109 60.20 14.13 50.69
CA GLU A 109 59.17 14.26 49.66
C GLU A 109 59.63 13.61 48.34
N ARG A 110 60.87 13.87 47.91
CA ARG A 110 61.44 13.24 46.72
C ARG A 110 61.53 11.72 46.85
N ARG A 111 61.93 11.21 48.02
CA ARG A 111 61.95 9.76 48.28
C ARG A 111 60.56 9.13 48.18
N LEU A 112 59.55 9.78 48.75
CA LEU A 112 58.18 9.31 48.64
C LEU A 112 57.72 9.29 47.18
N GLN A 113 58.03 10.34 46.42
CA GLN A 113 57.76 10.39 44.98
C GLN A 113 58.50 9.29 44.21
N ASP A 114 59.76 9.00 44.55
CA ASP A 114 60.55 7.93 43.92
C ASP A 114 59.95 6.55 44.22
N LEU A 115 59.55 6.28 45.46
CA LEU A 115 58.87 5.04 45.85
C LEU A 115 57.52 4.88 45.14
N GLN A 116 56.74 5.95 45.04
CA GLN A 116 55.48 5.97 44.31
C GLN A 116 55.69 5.75 42.81
N ALA A 117 56.68 6.41 42.21
CA ALA A 117 57.02 6.23 40.79
C ALA A 117 57.53 4.81 40.50
N MET A 118 58.30 4.22 41.42
CA MET A 118 58.73 2.82 41.36
C MET A 118 57.54 1.87 41.42
N TYR A 119 56.57 2.15 42.31
CA TYR A 119 55.35 1.35 42.45
C TYR A 119 54.50 1.42 41.21
N ASP A 120 54.17 2.63 40.75
CA ASP A 120 53.35 2.86 39.56
C ASP A 120 53.98 2.20 38.33
N SER A 121 55.30 2.34 38.15
CA SER A 121 56.03 1.74 37.04
C SER A 121 56.01 0.20 37.09
N ALA A 122 56.16 -0.38 38.27
CA ALA A 122 56.14 -1.84 38.43
C ALA A 122 54.73 -2.42 38.30
N TRP A 123 53.75 -1.78 38.94
CA TRP A 123 52.33 -2.12 38.83
C TRP A 123 51.90 -2.11 37.36
N LEU A 124 52.26 -1.05 36.62
CA LEU A 124 51.96 -0.93 35.20
C LEU A 124 52.49 -2.12 34.40
N ARG A 125 53.78 -2.45 34.57
CA ARG A 125 54.40 -3.59 33.87
C ARG A 125 53.72 -4.91 34.21
N THR A 126 53.36 -5.11 35.47
CA THR A 126 52.68 -6.34 35.92
C THR A 126 51.28 -6.46 35.35
N VAL A 127 50.46 -5.39 35.39
CA VAL A 127 49.09 -5.41 34.84
C VAL A 127 49.09 -5.54 33.32
N VAL A 128 50.00 -4.85 32.61
CA VAL A 128 50.16 -5.01 31.15
C VAL A 128 50.50 -6.45 30.78
N ALA A 129 51.50 -7.04 31.43
CA ALA A 129 51.89 -8.43 31.15
C ALA A 129 50.78 -9.43 31.47
N ARG A 130 50.03 -9.22 32.58
CA ARG A 130 48.87 -10.06 32.91
C ARG A 130 47.76 -9.93 31.87
N SER A 131 47.44 -8.71 31.42
CA SER A 131 46.46 -8.47 30.36
C SER A 131 46.85 -9.20 29.06
N GLN A 132 48.12 -9.09 28.65
CA GLN A 132 48.63 -9.76 27.46
C GLN A 132 48.66 -11.30 27.60
N ALA A 133 49.06 -11.81 28.77
CA ALA A 133 49.07 -13.24 29.05
C ALA A 133 47.67 -13.83 29.08
N ALA A 134 46.69 -13.12 29.67
CA ALA A 134 45.29 -13.52 29.65
C ALA A 134 44.72 -13.54 28.23
N GLU A 135 45.05 -12.56 27.40
CA GLU A 135 44.65 -12.53 25.99
C GLU A 135 45.24 -13.70 25.20
N ALA A 136 46.56 -13.97 25.36
CA ALA A 136 47.24 -15.08 24.70
C ALA A 136 46.65 -16.44 25.12
N ALA A 137 46.45 -16.64 26.42
CA ALA A 137 45.81 -17.85 26.94
C ALA A 137 44.37 -18.00 26.43
N GLY A 138 43.60 -16.90 26.36
CA GLY A 138 42.26 -16.91 25.79
C GLY A 138 42.24 -17.38 24.33
N ARG A 139 43.15 -16.86 23.51
CA ARG A 139 43.29 -17.26 22.11
C ARG A 139 43.68 -18.72 21.93
N GLU A 140 44.60 -19.23 22.76
CA GLU A 140 44.99 -20.64 22.75
C GLU A 140 43.77 -21.56 23.05
N ARG A 141 42.97 -21.18 24.06
CA ARG A 141 41.76 -21.91 24.44
C ARG A 141 40.70 -21.90 23.34
N LEU A 142 40.51 -20.76 22.68
CA LEU A 142 39.63 -20.65 21.51
C LEU A 142 40.10 -21.56 20.36
N ALA A 143 41.40 -21.57 20.07
CA ALA A 143 41.98 -22.45 19.05
C ALA A 143 41.84 -23.95 19.39
N ALA A 144 41.81 -24.29 20.68
CA ALA A 144 41.55 -25.65 21.17
C ALA A 144 40.05 -26.02 21.23
N GLY A 145 39.15 -25.15 20.77
CA GLY A 145 37.69 -25.37 20.82
C GLY A 145 37.07 -25.18 22.20
N GLN A 146 37.83 -24.70 23.18
CA GLN A 146 37.37 -24.45 24.56
C GLN A 146 36.76 -23.04 24.67
N HIS A 147 35.65 -22.80 23.96
CA HIS A 147 35.06 -21.47 23.77
C HIS A 147 34.79 -20.72 25.09
N ALA A 148 34.12 -21.36 26.05
CA ALA A 148 33.76 -20.71 27.32
C ALA A 148 35.00 -20.29 28.14
N GLU A 149 36.02 -21.15 28.18
CA GLU A 149 37.29 -20.85 28.88
C GLU A 149 38.07 -19.75 28.16
N GLY A 150 38.08 -19.76 26.82
CA GLY A 150 38.73 -18.73 26.01
C GLY A 150 38.11 -17.35 26.21
N VAL A 151 36.78 -17.25 26.14
CA VAL A 151 36.03 -16.01 26.40
C VAL A 151 36.26 -15.51 27.82
N ALA A 152 36.27 -16.39 28.82
CA ALA A 152 36.55 -16.01 30.21
C ALA A 152 37.93 -15.35 30.38
N ARG A 153 38.95 -15.84 29.66
CA ARG A 153 40.30 -15.26 29.65
C ARG A 153 40.38 -13.94 28.89
N LEU A 154 39.64 -13.80 27.79
CA LEU A 154 39.54 -12.50 27.09
C LEU A 154 38.85 -11.45 27.96
N ARG A 155 37.81 -11.82 28.73
CA ARG A 155 37.17 -10.92 29.71
C ARG A 155 38.16 -10.45 30.77
N GLU A 156 38.98 -11.35 31.31
CA GLU A 156 40.08 -11.01 32.23
C GLU A 156 41.05 -10.00 31.58
N ALA A 157 41.43 -10.20 30.32
CA ALA A 157 42.31 -9.28 29.60
C ALA A 157 41.70 -7.88 29.41
N VAL A 158 40.41 -7.79 29.09
CA VAL A 158 39.65 -6.54 28.95
C VAL A 158 39.52 -5.81 30.28
N ASP A 159 39.21 -6.51 31.36
CA ASP A 159 39.07 -5.89 32.69
C ASP A 159 40.41 -5.32 33.17
N LEU A 160 41.52 -6.01 32.92
CA LEU A 160 42.86 -5.50 33.19
C LEU A 160 43.21 -4.29 32.30
N GLN A 161 42.83 -4.30 31.01
CA GLN A 161 43.04 -3.14 30.13
C GLN A 161 42.18 -1.94 30.55
N ARG A 162 40.96 -2.17 31.04
CA ARG A 162 40.07 -1.14 31.57
C ARG A 162 40.65 -0.51 32.85
N LEU A 163 41.26 -1.32 33.71
CA LEU A 163 41.99 -0.84 34.89
C LEU A 163 43.17 0.06 34.49
N LEU A 164 43.95 -0.32 33.47
CA LEU A 164 45.02 0.51 32.90
C LEU A 164 44.48 1.83 32.33
N ASN A 165 43.33 1.80 31.65
CA ASN A 165 42.70 2.97 31.04
C ASN A 165 42.19 4.00 32.05
N GLN A 166 41.94 3.58 33.30
CA GLN A 166 41.47 4.42 34.41
C GLN A 166 42.62 4.93 35.30
N HIS A 167 43.86 4.46 35.09
CA HIS A 167 45.01 4.84 35.90
C HIS A 167 45.43 6.31 35.71
N GLN A 168 45.85 6.98 36.79
CA GLN A 168 46.10 8.43 36.81
C GLN A 168 47.25 8.87 35.90
N SER A 169 48.27 8.03 35.72
CA SER A 169 49.44 8.35 34.89
C SER A 169 49.17 8.34 33.38
N GLY A 170 48.04 7.77 32.95
CA GLY A 170 47.69 7.59 31.52
C GLY A 170 48.62 6.66 30.73
N THR A 171 49.67 6.12 31.36
CA THR A 171 50.63 5.22 30.73
C THR A 171 50.02 3.82 30.60
N GLY A 172 50.17 3.17 29.43
CA GLY A 172 49.51 1.87 29.15
C GLY A 172 48.03 1.97 28.79
N ARG A 173 47.50 3.19 28.63
CA ARG A 173 46.14 3.44 28.16
C ARG A 173 46.00 3.05 26.69
N ASP A 174 45.04 2.18 26.41
CA ASP A 174 44.69 1.70 25.08
C ASP A 174 43.16 1.47 25.02
N LEU A 175 42.43 2.56 24.73
CA LEU A 175 40.98 2.54 24.54
C LEU A 175 40.56 1.77 23.26
N PRO A 176 41.29 1.88 22.12
CA PRO A 176 41.03 1.03 20.96
C PRO A 176 41.10 -0.45 21.28
N ARG A 177 42.15 -0.92 21.97
CA ARG A 177 42.29 -2.34 22.36
C ARG A 177 41.17 -2.82 23.27
N GLU A 178 40.80 -2.03 24.29
CA GLU A 178 39.66 -2.36 25.16
C GLU A 178 38.39 -2.56 24.33
N THR A 179 38.12 -1.63 23.41
CA THR A 179 36.91 -1.67 22.56
C THR A 179 36.94 -2.87 21.63
N MET A 180 38.07 -3.15 20.97
CA MET A 180 38.22 -4.29 20.06
C MET A 180 38.02 -5.62 20.77
N LEU A 181 38.65 -5.82 21.92
CA LEU A 181 38.50 -7.04 22.70
C LEU A 181 37.07 -7.21 23.24
N ALA A 182 36.43 -6.12 23.68
CA ALA A 182 35.04 -6.16 24.12
C ALA A 182 34.07 -6.54 22.99
N GLN A 183 34.28 -5.99 21.78
CA GLN A 183 33.49 -6.35 20.59
C GLN A 183 33.73 -7.80 20.16
N GLU A 184 34.98 -8.28 20.24
CA GLU A 184 35.33 -9.66 19.95
C GLU A 184 34.63 -10.63 20.92
N ILE A 185 34.63 -10.32 22.21
CA ILE A 185 33.92 -11.09 23.24
C ILE A 185 32.42 -11.13 22.93
N GLU A 186 31.79 -9.99 22.65
CA GLU A 186 30.37 -9.90 22.31
C GLU A 186 30.04 -10.77 21.08
N ARG A 187 30.90 -10.77 20.06
CA ARG A 187 30.75 -11.65 18.87
C ARG A 187 30.86 -13.14 19.23
N LEU A 188 31.89 -13.52 19.96
CA LEU A 188 32.14 -14.93 20.34
C LEU A 188 31.02 -15.51 21.21
N GLU A 189 30.38 -14.68 22.03
CA GLU A 189 29.24 -15.08 22.87
C GLU A 189 27.93 -15.19 22.07
N ALA A 190 27.79 -14.40 21.00
CA ALA A 190 26.64 -14.45 20.11
C ALA A 190 26.69 -15.63 19.11
N GLU A 191 27.88 -16.08 18.70
CA GLU A 191 28.09 -17.18 17.75
C GLU A 191 27.30 -18.47 18.07
N PRO A 192 27.34 -19.06 19.28
CA PRO A 192 26.59 -20.28 19.58
C PRO A 192 25.07 -20.07 19.50
N ILE A 193 24.57 -18.90 19.91
CA ILE A 193 23.14 -18.55 19.82
C ILE A 193 22.73 -18.42 18.34
N SER A 194 23.59 -17.81 17.51
CA SER A 194 23.35 -17.71 16.07
C SER A 194 23.40 -19.08 15.38
N ALA A 195 24.27 -19.99 15.81
CA ALA A 195 24.34 -21.34 15.26
C ALA A 195 23.08 -22.15 15.60
N GLU A 196 22.60 -22.03 16.85
CA GLU A 196 21.33 -22.62 17.27
C GLU A 196 20.16 -22.06 16.47
N LEU A 197 20.08 -20.73 16.33
CA LEU A 197 19.06 -20.06 15.51
C LEU A 197 19.03 -20.62 14.08
N ALA A 198 20.20 -20.73 13.43
CA ALA A 198 20.29 -21.27 12.07
C ALA A 198 19.78 -22.71 12.00
N SER A 199 20.15 -23.56 12.96
CA SER A 199 19.65 -24.94 13.04
C SER A 199 18.13 -25.00 13.23
N GLN A 200 17.57 -24.11 14.03
CA GLN A 200 16.14 -24.08 14.34
C GLN A 200 15.33 -23.61 13.14
N LEU A 201 15.81 -22.61 12.39
CA LEU A 201 15.17 -22.17 11.15
C LEU A 201 15.11 -23.29 10.11
N VAL A 202 16.21 -24.03 9.91
CA VAL A 202 16.25 -25.17 8.99
C VAL A 202 15.24 -26.25 9.39
N GLU A 203 15.14 -26.57 10.68
CA GLU A 203 14.15 -27.56 11.15
C GLU A 203 12.73 -27.03 11.01
N ALA A 204 12.48 -25.75 11.31
CA ALA A 204 11.17 -25.11 11.16
C ALA A 204 10.68 -25.14 9.71
N GLU A 205 11.55 -24.84 8.75
CA GLU A 205 11.25 -24.92 7.31
C GLU A 205 10.91 -26.35 6.88
N LYS A 206 11.72 -27.32 7.31
CA LYS A 206 11.48 -28.75 7.01
C LYS A 206 10.14 -29.23 7.58
N LEU A 207 9.80 -28.86 8.82
CA LEU A 207 8.53 -29.21 9.45
C LEU A 207 7.34 -28.55 8.76
N ARG A 208 7.49 -27.28 8.34
CA ARG A 208 6.49 -26.56 7.55
C ARG A 208 6.22 -27.28 6.23
N ASP A 209 7.27 -27.64 5.50
CA ASP A 209 7.16 -28.28 4.19
C ASP A 209 6.58 -29.71 4.31
N ALA A 210 6.84 -30.39 5.43
CA ALA A 210 6.19 -31.65 5.82
C ALA A 210 4.73 -31.50 6.31
N ARG A 211 4.17 -30.27 6.31
CA ARG A 211 2.82 -29.93 6.79
C ARG A 211 2.57 -30.25 8.27
N GLN A 212 3.61 -30.25 9.09
CA GLN A 212 3.54 -30.47 10.53
C GLN A 212 3.42 -29.13 11.27
N ALA A 213 2.29 -28.44 11.08
CA ALA A 213 2.13 -27.05 11.52
C ALA A 213 2.43 -26.80 13.01
N PRO A 214 1.96 -27.62 13.99
CA PRO A 214 2.27 -27.38 15.40
C PRO A 214 3.76 -27.48 15.73
N ALA A 215 4.46 -28.43 15.11
CA ALA A 215 5.89 -28.62 15.32
C ALA A 215 6.71 -27.50 14.67
N ALA A 216 6.33 -27.10 13.45
CA ALA A 216 6.94 -25.97 12.76
C ALA A 216 6.77 -24.66 13.55
N LEU A 217 5.58 -24.42 14.09
CA LEU A 217 5.29 -23.25 14.90
C LEU A 217 6.15 -23.20 16.17
N ALA A 218 6.30 -24.33 16.87
CA ALA A 218 7.18 -24.42 18.04
C ALA A 218 8.64 -24.10 17.69
N ALA A 219 9.15 -24.61 16.56
CA ALA A 219 10.50 -24.32 16.09
C ALA A 219 10.69 -22.83 15.72
N TYR A 220 9.70 -22.20 15.06
CA TYR A 220 9.74 -20.77 14.76
C TYR A 220 9.65 -19.89 16.01
N HIS A 221 8.86 -20.26 17.03
CA HIS A 221 8.86 -19.53 18.31
C HIS A 221 10.22 -19.60 19.00
N HIS A 222 10.87 -20.76 19.00
CA HIS A 222 12.22 -20.88 19.56
C HIS A 222 13.23 -20.04 18.78
N ALA A 223 13.17 -20.05 17.44
CA ALA A 223 13.97 -19.16 16.60
C ALA A 223 13.70 -17.67 16.88
N HIS A 224 12.44 -17.30 17.13
CA HIS A 224 12.04 -15.94 17.50
C HIS A 224 12.69 -15.48 18.81
N GLU A 225 12.65 -16.32 19.84
CA GLU A 225 13.29 -16.04 21.14
C GLU A 225 14.81 -15.88 21.01
N LEU A 226 15.46 -16.73 20.22
CA LEU A 226 16.90 -16.65 19.95
C LEU A 226 17.27 -15.34 19.22
N GLN A 227 16.53 -14.97 18.17
CA GLN A 227 16.77 -13.73 17.44
C GLN A 227 16.46 -12.48 18.29
N LEU A 228 15.42 -12.52 19.12
CA LEU A 228 15.14 -11.45 20.10
C LEU A 228 16.28 -11.28 21.09
N ARG A 229 16.82 -12.39 21.60
CA ARG A 229 17.96 -12.38 22.51
C ARG A 229 19.19 -11.79 21.84
N LEU A 230 19.51 -12.19 20.61
CA LEU A 230 20.61 -11.62 19.81
C LEU A 230 20.44 -10.09 19.64
N ASN A 231 19.24 -9.63 19.31
CA ASN A 231 18.95 -8.20 19.14
C ASN A 231 19.08 -7.41 20.45
N ARG A 232 18.69 -8.00 21.59
CA ARG A 232 18.69 -7.35 22.90
C ARG A 232 20.06 -7.35 23.58
N GLU A 233 20.72 -8.50 23.61
CA GLU A 233 21.95 -8.72 24.37
C GLU A 233 23.20 -8.45 23.54
N PHE A 234 23.14 -8.63 22.22
CA PHE A 234 24.29 -8.60 21.30
C PHE A 234 24.09 -7.60 20.16
N SER A 235 23.50 -6.45 20.48
CA SER A 235 23.08 -5.40 19.53
C SER A 235 24.20 -4.82 18.66
N ARG A 236 25.47 -4.97 19.05
CA ARG A 236 26.63 -4.44 18.30
C ARG A 236 27.23 -5.48 17.35
N THR A 237 26.71 -6.70 17.37
CA THR A 237 27.17 -7.80 16.51
C THR A 237 26.40 -7.82 15.19
N GLN A 238 26.97 -8.51 14.20
CA GLN A 238 26.29 -8.78 12.93
C GLN A 238 25.04 -9.68 13.07
N PHE A 239 24.85 -10.32 14.22
CA PHE A 239 23.75 -11.24 14.49
C PHE A 239 22.48 -10.53 14.96
N SER A 240 22.58 -9.24 15.33
CA SER A 240 21.42 -8.39 15.60
C SER A 240 20.74 -8.02 14.28
N ASN A 241 19.61 -8.66 13.99
CA ASN A 241 18.90 -8.55 12.72
C ASN A 241 17.38 -8.41 12.93
N LEU A 242 16.89 -7.17 12.82
CA LEU A 242 15.45 -6.88 12.95
C LEU A 242 14.65 -7.44 11.76
N ALA A 243 15.20 -7.43 10.55
CA ALA A 243 14.52 -7.94 9.36
C ALA A 243 14.31 -9.47 9.43
N MET A 244 15.29 -10.21 9.98
CA MET A 244 15.13 -11.64 10.25
C MET A 244 14.01 -11.88 11.27
N LEU A 245 13.96 -11.08 12.34
CA LEU A 245 12.90 -11.17 13.33
C LEU A 245 11.51 -10.97 12.69
N GLU A 246 11.35 -9.93 11.87
CA GLU A 246 10.11 -9.67 11.12
C GLU A 246 9.74 -10.83 10.18
N THR A 247 10.74 -11.45 9.55
CA THR A 247 10.54 -12.63 8.69
C THR A 247 9.99 -13.81 9.49
N ILE A 248 10.59 -14.10 10.65
CA ILE A 248 10.12 -15.16 11.56
C ILE A 248 8.69 -14.87 12.04
N GLU A 249 8.40 -13.64 12.43
CA GLU A 249 7.04 -13.22 12.84
C GLU A 249 6.01 -13.37 11.72
N GLY A 250 6.41 -13.13 10.47
CA GLY A 250 5.58 -13.37 9.29
C GLY A 250 5.27 -14.85 9.06
N GLU A 251 6.24 -15.74 9.23
CA GLU A 251 6.04 -17.20 9.12
C GLU A 251 5.15 -17.74 10.25
N ILE A 252 5.34 -17.27 11.48
CA ILE A 252 4.47 -17.59 12.63
C ILE A 252 3.02 -17.19 12.33
N ALA A 253 2.78 -15.91 11.99
CA ALA A 253 1.43 -15.41 11.69
C ALA A 253 0.79 -16.17 10.50
N THR A 254 1.60 -16.58 9.54
CA THR A 254 1.16 -17.37 8.39
C THR A 254 0.69 -18.77 8.80
N LEU A 255 1.43 -19.46 9.67
CA LEU A 255 1.05 -20.77 10.18
C LEU A 255 -0.21 -20.69 11.05
N ASP A 256 -0.30 -19.69 11.94
CA ASP A 256 -1.46 -19.51 12.82
C ASP A 256 -2.74 -19.20 12.05
N SER A 257 -2.64 -18.39 10.98
CA SER A 257 -3.78 -18.02 10.15
C SER A 257 -4.25 -19.12 9.18
N ALA A 258 -3.54 -20.26 9.08
CA ALA A 258 -3.83 -21.28 8.08
C ALA A 258 -5.23 -21.91 8.23
N ALA A 259 -5.71 -22.08 9.47
CA ALA A 259 -7.05 -22.60 9.73
C ALA A 259 -8.15 -21.64 9.24
N LEU A 260 -7.96 -20.33 9.45
CA LEU A 260 -8.87 -19.30 8.93
C LEU A 260 -8.89 -19.28 7.40
N LEU A 261 -7.72 -19.42 6.76
CA LEU A 261 -7.67 -19.50 5.30
C LEU A 261 -8.41 -20.75 4.79
N ALA A 262 -8.25 -21.90 5.44
CA ALA A 262 -8.97 -23.11 5.08
C ALA A 262 -10.50 -22.92 5.19
N GLU A 263 -10.97 -22.26 6.24
CA GLU A 263 -12.39 -21.90 6.42
C GLU A 263 -12.89 -20.96 5.30
N VAL A 264 -12.12 -19.94 4.91
CA VAL A 264 -12.45 -19.07 3.75
C VAL A 264 -12.61 -19.89 2.47
N MET A 265 -11.68 -20.81 2.21
CA MET A 265 -11.69 -21.63 1.01
C MET A 265 -12.84 -22.63 1.01
N ASP A 266 -13.14 -23.23 2.16
CA ASP A 266 -14.26 -24.15 2.32
C ASP A 266 -15.61 -23.45 2.11
N LEU A 267 -15.85 -22.32 2.77
CA LEU A 267 -17.07 -21.51 2.57
C LEU A 267 -17.23 -21.06 1.11
N SER A 268 -16.13 -20.70 0.45
CA SER A 268 -16.13 -20.34 -0.97
C SER A 268 -16.47 -21.54 -1.86
N GLY A 269 -15.96 -22.73 -1.52
CA GLY A 269 -16.29 -23.99 -2.19
C GLY A 269 -17.76 -24.38 -2.00
N GLN A 270 -18.28 -24.27 -0.78
CA GLN A 270 -19.69 -24.49 -0.47
C GLN A 270 -20.59 -23.53 -1.25
N ALA A 271 -20.21 -22.25 -1.37
CA ALA A 271 -20.96 -21.27 -2.17
C ALA A 271 -21.04 -21.68 -3.65
N ALA A 272 -19.92 -22.11 -4.24
CA ALA A 272 -19.87 -22.58 -5.62
C ALA A 272 -20.71 -23.85 -5.82
N GLU A 273 -20.65 -24.80 -4.90
CA GLU A 273 -21.47 -26.01 -4.93
C GLU A 273 -22.96 -25.68 -4.82
N ALA A 274 -23.34 -24.85 -3.86
CA ALA A 274 -24.72 -24.37 -3.69
C ALA A 274 -25.25 -23.68 -4.94
N GLN A 275 -24.42 -22.88 -5.61
CA GLN A 275 -24.76 -22.22 -6.88
C GLN A 275 -25.01 -23.25 -7.99
N SER A 276 -24.14 -24.25 -8.15
CA SER A 276 -24.30 -25.30 -9.16
C SER A 276 -25.54 -26.18 -8.94
N ARG A 277 -25.95 -26.35 -7.69
CA ARG A 277 -27.18 -27.07 -7.30
C ARG A 277 -28.45 -26.21 -7.46
N GLY A 278 -28.32 -24.94 -7.84
CA GLY A 278 -29.46 -24.04 -8.02
C GLY A 278 -30.16 -23.69 -6.70
N GLN A 279 -29.42 -23.62 -5.59
CA GLN A 279 -29.97 -23.13 -4.32
C GLN A 279 -30.36 -21.65 -4.41
N SER A 280 -31.10 -21.16 -3.41
CA SER A 280 -31.52 -19.75 -3.34
C SER A 280 -30.31 -18.80 -3.34
N SER A 281 -30.44 -17.69 -4.06
CA SER A 281 -29.42 -16.63 -4.11
C SER A 281 -29.06 -16.09 -2.73
N ASP A 282 -30.01 -16.05 -1.79
CA ASP A 282 -29.75 -15.61 -0.41
C ASP A 282 -28.82 -16.58 0.32
N THR A 283 -28.99 -17.90 0.12
CA THR A 283 -28.14 -18.94 0.72
C THR A 283 -26.71 -18.85 0.18
N VAL A 284 -26.57 -18.76 -1.14
CA VAL A 284 -25.26 -18.65 -1.80
C VAL A 284 -24.56 -17.35 -1.41
N ALA A 285 -25.29 -16.23 -1.39
CA ALA A 285 -24.76 -14.95 -0.94
C ALA A 285 -24.34 -14.97 0.53
N ALA A 286 -25.09 -15.65 1.41
CA ALA A 286 -24.72 -15.78 2.82
C ALA A 286 -23.37 -16.51 2.99
N LEU A 287 -23.09 -17.54 2.19
CA LEU A 287 -21.81 -18.25 2.20
C LEU A 287 -20.65 -17.33 1.77
N PHE A 288 -20.82 -16.56 0.69
CA PHE A 288 -19.82 -15.56 0.29
C PHE A 288 -19.61 -14.48 1.36
N ALA A 289 -20.68 -14.04 2.03
CA ALA A 289 -20.58 -13.06 3.12
C ALA A 289 -19.78 -13.63 4.32
N GLN A 290 -20.04 -14.90 4.68
CA GLN A 290 -19.30 -15.59 5.74
C GLN A 290 -17.81 -15.72 5.36
N ALA A 291 -17.51 -16.17 4.14
CA ALA A 291 -16.13 -16.26 3.65
C ALA A 291 -15.41 -14.89 3.71
N ALA A 292 -16.09 -13.81 3.30
CA ALA A 292 -15.54 -12.47 3.36
C ALA A 292 -15.26 -12.02 4.80
N ALA A 293 -16.18 -12.32 5.73
CA ALA A 293 -16.01 -12.00 7.15
C ALA A 293 -14.83 -12.76 7.77
N VAL A 294 -14.66 -14.05 7.45
CA VAL A 294 -13.51 -14.84 7.92
C VAL A 294 -12.20 -14.29 7.34
N GLN A 295 -12.17 -13.89 6.07
CA GLN A 295 -10.98 -13.26 5.48
C GLN A 295 -10.68 -11.89 6.11
N GLN A 296 -11.69 -11.10 6.46
CA GLN A 296 -11.50 -9.84 7.20
C GLN A 296 -10.96 -10.06 8.61
N ARG A 297 -11.47 -11.10 9.31
CA ARG A 297 -10.92 -11.53 10.61
C ARG A 297 -9.46 -11.92 10.47
N LEU A 298 -9.12 -12.74 9.48
CA LEU A 298 -7.74 -13.12 9.17
C LEU A 298 -6.85 -11.88 8.95
N ASN A 299 -7.29 -10.93 8.12
CA ASN A 299 -6.55 -9.70 7.84
C ASN A 299 -6.27 -8.87 9.11
N THR A 300 -7.19 -8.91 10.08
CA THR A 300 -7.12 -8.11 11.32
C THR A 300 -6.29 -8.80 12.40
N GLU A 301 -6.50 -10.09 12.61
CA GLU A 301 -5.82 -10.87 13.64
C GLU A 301 -4.37 -11.21 13.26
N PHE A 302 -4.08 -11.38 11.97
CA PHE A 302 -2.76 -11.81 11.47
C PHE A 302 -2.22 -10.88 10.36
N PRO A 303 -1.97 -9.59 10.63
CA PRO A 303 -1.62 -8.60 9.59
C PRO A 303 -0.30 -8.86 8.87
N ARG A 304 0.59 -9.69 9.44
CA ARG A 304 1.88 -10.10 8.83
C ARG A 304 1.81 -11.41 8.07
N SER A 305 0.68 -12.10 8.09
CA SER A 305 0.50 -13.35 7.36
C SER A 305 0.50 -13.10 5.86
N ARG A 306 1.10 -14.03 5.09
CA ARG A 306 0.95 -14.03 3.62
C ARG A 306 -0.48 -14.30 3.13
N HIS A 307 -1.36 -14.75 4.03
CA HIS A 307 -2.77 -15.02 3.72
C HIS A 307 -3.65 -13.76 3.75
N VAL A 308 -3.12 -12.63 4.23
CA VAL A 308 -3.80 -11.33 4.19
C VAL A 308 -4.13 -10.97 2.75
N SER A 309 -5.39 -10.63 2.47
CA SER A 309 -5.81 -10.23 1.13
C SER A 309 -7.05 -9.36 1.20
N THR A 310 -6.91 -8.08 0.84
CA THR A 310 -8.03 -7.17 0.62
C THR A 310 -8.74 -7.47 -0.70
N GLU A 311 -7.99 -7.89 -1.72
CA GLU A 311 -8.51 -8.33 -3.02
C GLU A 311 -9.48 -9.52 -2.89
N ARG A 312 -9.17 -10.50 -2.04
CA ARG A 312 -10.07 -11.65 -1.80
C ARG A 312 -11.38 -11.21 -1.15
N VAL A 313 -11.33 -10.31 -0.17
CA VAL A 313 -12.54 -9.72 0.43
C VAL A 313 -13.38 -9.02 -0.64
N ASP A 314 -12.76 -8.23 -1.50
CA ASP A 314 -13.46 -7.53 -2.58
C ASP A 314 -14.09 -8.50 -3.59
N THR A 315 -13.34 -9.54 -3.99
CA THR A 315 -13.82 -10.59 -4.90
C THR A 315 -15.03 -11.33 -4.33
N LEU A 316 -14.98 -11.69 -3.04
CA LEU A 316 -16.09 -12.34 -2.35
C LEU A 316 -17.31 -11.42 -2.24
N GLU A 317 -17.10 -10.13 -2.01
CA GLU A 317 -18.18 -9.14 -1.97
C GLU A 317 -18.82 -8.91 -3.35
N VAL A 318 -18.02 -8.86 -4.42
CA VAL A 318 -18.52 -8.82 -5.81
C VAL A 318 -19.34 -10.06 -6.11
N ALA A 319 -18.87 -11.26 -5.72
CA ALA A 319 -19.59 -12.51 -5.91
C ALA A 319 -20.94 -12.50 -5.16
N ARG A 320 -20.92 -12.09 -3.89
CA ARG A 320 -22.11 -11.94 -3.05
C ARG A 320 -23.16 -11.01 -3.68
N GLN A 321 -22.76 -9.80 -4.06
CA GLN A 321 -23.68 -8.83 -4.65
C GLN A 321 -24.19 -9.26 -6.03
N THR A 322 -23.33 -9.90 -6.83
CA THR A 322 -23.70 -10.46 -8.14
C THR A 322 -24.78 -11.53 -7.98
N GLU A 323 -24.66 -12.38 -6.97
CA GLU A 323 -25.65 -13.41 -6.69
C GLU A 323 -26.98 -12.83 -6.20
N LEU A 324 -26.96 -11.90 -5.23
CA LEU A 324 -28.17 -11.21 -4.74
C LEU A 324 -28.92 -10.47 -5.85
N SER A 325 -28.19 -9.90 -6.81
CA SER A 325 -28.80 -9.21 -7.94
C SER A 325 -29.34 -10.15 -9.03
N SER A 326 -29.08 -11.47 -8.97
CA SER A 326 -29.35 -12.39 -10.08
C SER A 326 -30.85 -12.50 -10.42
N GLY A 327 -31.71 -12.57 -9.40
CA GLY A 327 -33.17 -12.59 -9.56
C GLY A 327 -33.70 -11.26 -10.12
N PRO A 328 -33.47 -10.13 -9.42
CA PRO A 328 -33.86 -8.81 -9.89
C PRO A 328 -33.36 -8.48 -11.30
N ALA A 329 -32.08 -8.79 -11.62
CA ALA A 329 -31.52 -8.53 -12.94
C ALA A 329 -32.18 -9.38 -14.04
N ARG A 330 -32.51 -10.65 -13.76
CA ARG A 330 -33.29 -11.48 -14.70
C ARG A 330 -34.67 -10.88 -14.96
N ARG A 331 -35.33 -10.36 -13.92
CA ARG A 331 -36.64 -9.69 -14.05
C ARG A 331 -36.53 -8.40 -14.86
N VAL A 332 -35.51 -7.57 -14.62
CA VAL A 332 -35.24 -6.36 -15.42
C VAL A 332 -35.05 -6.72 -16.90
N ALA A 333 -34.22 -7.72 -17.21
CA ALA A 333 -34.00 -8.17 -18.59
C ALA A 333 -35.27 -8.76 -19.24
N GLN A 334 -36.14 -9.41 -18.46
CA GLN A 334 -37.44 -9.87 -18.94
C GLN A 334 -38.37 -8.71 -19.25
N LEU A 335 -38.49 -7.75 -18.32
CA LEU A 335 -39.29 -6.53 -18.49
C LEU A 335 -38.84 -5.74 -19.73
N ASP A 336 -37.54 -5.65 -19.97
CA ASP A 336 -36.99 -4.94 -21.13
C ASP A 336 -37.49 -5.56 -22.45
N ARG A 337 -37.46 -6.90 -22.56
CA ARG A 337 -38.00 -7.61 -23.72
C ARG A 337 -39.53 -7.45 -23.86
N GLU A 338 -40.26 -7.57 -22.75
CA GLU A 338 -41.73 -7.43 -22.75
C GLU A 338 -42.15 -6.02 -23.17
N VAL A 339 -41.49 -4.98 -22.66
CA VAL A 339 -41.73 -3.58 -23.01
C VAL A 339 -41.39 -3.33 -24.48
N ALA A 340 -40.22 -3.79 -24.95
CA ALA A 340 -39.83 -3.63 -26.34
C ALA A 340 -40.81 -4.31 -27.31
N MET A 341 -41.26 -5.52 -27.01
CA MET A 341 -42.27 -6.22 -27.82
C MET A 341 -43.60 -5.48 -27.85
N ALA A 342 -44.09 -5.03 -26.69
CA ALA A 342 -45.36 -4.32 -26.58
C ALA A 342 -45.34 -2.97 -27.34
N LEU A 343 -44.25 -2.22 -27.23
CA LEU A 343 -44.05 -0.97 -27.97
C LEU A 343 -43.99 -1.21 -29.48
N ARG A 344 -43.30 -2.28 -29.92
CA ARG A 344 -43.16 -2.62 -31.34
C ARG A 344 -44.50 -2.86 -32.04
N VAL A 345 -45.45 -3.50 -31.36
CA VAL A 345 -46.79 -3.80 -31.88
C VAL A 345 -47.85 -2.77 -31.42
N ASN A 346 -47.42 -1.66 -30.82
CA ASN A 346 -48.29 -0.59 -30.31
C ASN A 346 -49.37 -1.08 -29.30
N GLN A 347 -49.02 -2.07 -28.47
CA GLN A 347 -49.90 -2.61 -27.43
C GLN A 347 -49.51 -2.01 -26.06
N LEU A 348 -50.04 -0.82 -25.75
CA LEU A 348 -49.63 -0.05 -24.57
C LEU A 348 -50.23 -0.54 -23.23
N ALA A 349 -51.16 -1.48 -23.28
CA ALA A 349 -51.80 -2.03 -22.08
C ALA A 349 -50.77 -2.64 -21.11
N GLY A 350 -50.65 -2.05 -19.92
CA GLY A 350 -49.73 -2.50 -18.88
C GLY A 350 -48.24 -2.28 -19.18
N VAL A 351 -47.89 -1.50 -20.21
CA VAL A 351 -46.49 -1.12 -20.50
C VAL A 351 -45.93 -0.21 -19.42
N LEU A 352 -46.70 0.79 -18.98
CA LEU A 352 -46.25 1.75 -17.97
C LEU A 352 -45.92 1.09 -16.63
N GLU A 353 -46.72 0.11 -16.21
CA GLU A 353 -46.44 -0.65 -14.98
C GLU A 353 -45.14 -1.47 -15.10
N LYS A 354 -44.90 -2.09 -16.26
CA LYS A 354 -43.64 -2.80 -16.53
C LYS A 354 -42.43 -1.87 -16.56
N VAL A 355 -42.57 -0.69 -17.19
CA VAL A 355 -41.52 0.34 -17.23
C VAL A 355 -41.20 0.84 -15.82
N LYS A 356 -42.22 1.09 -15.01
CA LYS A 356 -42.07 1.49 -13.60
C LYS A 356 -41.34 0.41 -12.79
N GLU A 357 -41.77 -0.84 -12.92
CA GLU A 357 -41.14 -1.98 -12.23
C GLU A 357 -39.66 -2.10 -12.63
N GLY A 358 -39.35 -2.00 -13.93
CA GLY A 358 -37.98 -2.06 -14.44
C GLY A 358 -37.10 -0.91 -13.95
N ALA A 359 -37.63 0.32 -13.92
CA ALA A 359 -36.94 1.48 -13.38
C ALA A 359 -36.61 1.30 -11.89
N VAL A 360 -37.59 0.87 -11.08
CA VAL A 360 -37.41 0.63 -9.63
C VAL A 360 -36.40 -0.49 -9.37
N LEU A 361 -36.50 -1.61 -10.08
CA LEU A 361 -35.59 -2.74 -9.89
C LEU A 361 -34.16 -2.40 -10.33
N SER A 362 -33.99 -1.79 -11.50
CA SER A 362 -32.65 -1.41 -11.99
C SER A 362 -31.97 -0.38 -11.08
N ASP A 363 -32.73 0.57 -10.53
CA ASP A 363 -32.22 1.53 -9.55
C ASP A 363 -31.87 0.87 -8.21
N ALA A 364 -32.72 -0.04 -7.71
CA ALA A 364 -32.48 -0.78 -6.49
C ALA A 364 -31.20 -1.65 -6.57
N ILE A 365 -30.95 -2.28 -7.72
CA ILE A 365 -29.71 -3.04 -7.94
C ILE A 365 -28.51 -2.09 -7.91
N ALA A 366 -28.55 -0.99 -8.67
CA ALA A 366 -27.43 -0.05 -8.75
C ALA A 366 -27.11 0.62 -7.41
N THR A 367 -28.12 0.88 -6.58
CA THR A 367 -27.96 1.57 -5.28
C THR A 367 -27.56 0.62 -4.15
N ARG A 368 -28.21 -0.55 -4.06
CA ARG A 368 -27.99 -1.49 -2.94
C ARG A 368 -26.88 -2.50 -3.21
N LEU A 369 -26.60 -2.79 -4.48
CA LEU A 369 -25.64 -3.80 -4.93
C LEU A 369 -24.65 -3.23 -5.96
N PRO A 370 -23.94 -2.12 -5.66
CA PRO A 370 -23.14 -1.35 -6.62
C PRO A 370 -21.93 -2.11 -7.21
N ARG A 371 -21.50 -3.20 -6.56
CA ARG A 371 -20.39 -4.06 -7.01
C ARG A 371 -20.87 -5.27 -7.80
N SER A 372 -22.17 -5.39 -8.03
CA SER A 372 -22.70 -6.47 -8.86
C SER A 372 -22.23 -6.34 -10.31
N ARG A 373 -21.80 -7.47 -10.88
CA ARG A 373 -21.48 -7.59 -12.32
C ARG A 373 -22.73 -7.60 -13.23
N ARG A 374 -23.93 -7.56 -12.65
CA ARG A 374 -25.21 -7.60 -13.39
C ARG A 374 -25.85 -6.22 -13.55
N ILE A 375 -25.16 -5.15 -13.17
CA ILE A 375 -25.62 -3.79 -13.45
C ILE A 375 -25.46 -3.53 -14.96
N ASP A 376 -26.58 -3.25 -15.63
CA ASP A 376 -26.60 -2.75 -17.00
C ASP A 376 -27.02 -1.27 -16.97
N PRO A 377 -26.07 -0.33 -17.16
CA PRO A 377 -26.36 1.10 -17.17
C PRO A 377 -27.35 1.50 -18.26
N GLU A 378 -27.32 0.83 -19.42
CA GLU A 378 -28.17 1.20 -20.56
C GLU A 378 -29.63 0.86 -20.28
N GLN A 379 -29.91 -0.33 -19.73
CA GLN A 379 -31.26 -0.72 -19.30
C GLN A 379 -31.83 0.28 -18.30
N ARG A 380 -31.04 0.70 -17.31
CA ARG A 380 -31.47 1.68 -16.31
C ARG A 380 -31.82 3.03 -16.95
N VAL A 381 -30.95 3.55 -17.83
CA VAL A 381 -31.22 4.82 -18.54
C VAL A 381 -32.47 4.70 -19.43
N ARG A 382 -32.65 3.56 -20.12
CA ARG A 382 -33.82 3.29 -20.97
C ARG A 382 -35.12 3.29 -20.18
N PHE A 383 -35.20 2.55 -19.08
CA PHE A 383 -36.40 2.52 -18.23
C PHE A 383 -36.72 3.92 -17.67
N ASN A 384 -35.71 4.65 -17.22
CA ASN A 384 -35.89 6.02 -16.73
C ASN A 384 -36.39 6.96 -17.84
N TYR A 385 -35.86 6.85 -19.06
CA TYR A 385 -36.33 7.63 -20.19
C TYR A 385 -37.78 7.32 -20.54
N LEU A 386 -38.15 6.03 -20.67
CA LEU A 386 -39.53 5.63 -20.98
C LEU A 386 -40.50 6.05 -19.87
N TRP A 387 -40.07 5.98 -18.61
CA TRP A 387 -40.86 6.46 -17.48
C TRP A 387 -41.07 7.97 -17.51
N LEU A 388 -40.05 8.74 -17.90
CA LEU A 388 -40.16 10.19 -18.06
C LEU A 388 -41.08 10.56 -19.23
N GLN A 389 -41.05 9.80 -20.32
CA GLN A 389 -41.87 10.00 -21.53
C GLN A 389 -43.28 9.38 -21.45
N ARG A 390 -43.67 8.79 -20.32
CA ARG A 390 -44.89 7.98 -20.18
C ARG A 390 -46.17 8.62 -20.74
N ASP A 391 -46.30 9.95 -20.58
CA ASP A 391 -47.48 10.70 -21.00
C ASP A 391 -47.46 11.00 -22.52
N GLU A 392 -46.27 11.06 -23.12
CA GLU A 392 -46.03 11.34 -24.54
C GLU A 392 -45.89 10.07 -25.39
N LEU A 393 -45.72 8.89 -24.79
CA LEU A 393 -45.48 7.63 -25.54
C LEU A 393 -46.60 7.33 -26.54
N SER A 394 -47.86 7.42 -26.13
CA SER A 394 -49.00 7.13 -27.00
C SER A 394 -49.15 8.13 -28.16
N PRO A 395 -49.19 9.46 -27.94
CA PRO A 395 -49.28 10.41 -29.05
C PRO A 395 -48.06 10.35 -29.96
N LEU A 396 -46.86 10.10 -29.41
CA LEU A 396 -45.64 9.93 -30.19
C LEU A 396 -45.71 8.70 -31.12
N LEU A 397 -46.11 7.54 -30.60
CA LEU A 397 -46.30 6.33 -31.41
C LEU A 397 -47.36 6.52 -32.50
N ALA A 398 -48.45 7.21 -32.17
CA ALA A 398 -49.48 7.55 -33.15
C ALA A 398 -48.92 8.47 -34.25
N SER A 399 -48.07 9.45 -33.91
CA SER A 399 -47.44 10.36 -34.88
C SER A 399 -46.41 9.66 -35.79
N LEU A 400 -45.81 8.57 -35.31
CA LEU A 400 -44.85 7.76 -36.05
C LEU A 400 -45.52 6.68 -36.91
N ALA A 401 -46.82 6.45 -36.74
CA ALA A 401 -47.58 5.51 -37.55
C ALA A 401 -47.56 5.94 -39.02
N GLY A 402 -47.00 5.11 -39.90
CA GLY A 402 -46.88 5.42 -41.33
C GLY A 402 -45.77 6.41 -41.70
N ALA A 403 -44.93 6.83 -40.74
CA ALA A 403 -43.77 7.68 -40.99
C ALA A 403 -42.63 6.94 -41.72
N PHE A 404 -42.66 5.60 -41.72
CA PHE A 404 -41.63 4.75 -42.31
C PHE A 404 -42.13 4.04 -43.57
N ARG A 405 -41.23 3.84 -44.54
CA ARG A 405 -41.44 3.04 -45.75
C ARG A 405 -40.30 2.05 -45.91
N VAL A 406 -40.60 0.89 -46.50
CA VAL A 406 -39.57 -0.12 -46.80
C VAL A 406 -38.60 0.46 -47.82
N ILE A 407 -37.30 0.32 -47.57
CA ILE A 407 -36.27 0.74 -48.52
C ILE A 407 -36.26 -0.24 -49.70
N PRO A 408 -36.31 0.21 -50.96
CA PRO A 408 -36.23 -0.69 -52.11
C PRO A 408 -35.01 -1.62 -52.03
N GLY A 409 -35.25 -2.94 -52.09
CA GLY A 409 -34.19 -3.94 -52.01
C GLY A 409 -33.65 -4.25 -50.60
N SER A 410 -34.27 -3.73 -49.54
CA SER A 410 -33.91 -3.99 -48.14
C SER A 410 -35.13 -4.41 -47.31
N SER A 411 -34.90 -5.11 -46.20
CA SER A 411 -35.94 -5.44 -45.22
C SER A 411 -36.19 -4.32 -44.21
N ALA A 412 -35.28 -3.35 -44.11
CA ALA A 412 -35.40 -2.21 -43.21
C ALA A 412 -36.30 -1.11 -43.79
N SER A 413 -36.81 -0.24 -42.92
CA SER A 413 -37.66 0.89 -43.32
C SER A 413 -36.99 2.22 -43.01
N LEU A 414 -37.01 3.15 -43.96
CA LEU A 414 -36.50 4.51 -43.81
C LEU A 414 -37.65 5.48 -43.52
N GLN A 415 -37.39 6.51 -42.72
CA GLN A 415 -38.34 7.60 -42.52
C GLN A 415 -38.59 8.34 -43.85
N ARG A 416 -39.86 8.63 -44.13
CA ARG A 416 -40.30 9.21 -45.41
C ARG A 416 -39.74 10.60 -45.70
N THR A 417 -39.48 11.36 -44.65
CA THR A 417 -38.94 12.72 -44.65
C THR A 417 -37.79 12.80 -43.66
N GLU A 418 -37.09 13.92 -43.61
CA GLU A 418 -36.16 14.21 -42.52
C GLU A 418 -36.88 14.24 -41.17
N VAL A 419 -36.12 14.06 -40.10
CA VAL A 419 -36.62 14.23 -38.73
C VAL A 419 -37.06 15.68 -38.55
N SER A 420 -38.34 15.92 -38.24
CA SER A 420 -38.82 17.26 -37.95
C SER A 420 -38.35 17.76 -36.58
N GLN A 421 -38.32 19.09 -36.40
CA GLN A 421 -37.99 19.69 -35.11
C GLN A 421 -38.98 19.29 -34.01
N ARG A 422 -40.26 19.09 -34.34
CA ARG A 422 -41.27 18.56 -33.40
C ARG A 422 -40.89 17.17 -32.90
N LEU A 423 -40.60 16.24 -33.82
CA LEU A 423 -40.22 14.88 -33.45
C LEU A 423 -38.90 14.87 -32.67
N TYR A 424 -37.92 15.65 -33.11
CA TYR A 424 -36.65 15.81 -32.38
C TYR A 424 -36.88 16.29 -30.95
N ARG A 425 -37.71 17.33 -30.76
CA ARG A 425 -38.02 17.87 -29.44
C ARG A 425 -38.74 16.86 -28.55
N GLN A 426 -39.67 16.07 -29.09
CA GLN A 426 -40.37 15.03 -28.32
C GLN A 426 -39.38 13.95 -27.79
N ILE A 427 -38.44 13.52 -28.62
CA ILE A 427 -37.46 12.47 -28.25
C ILE A 427 -36.30 13.03 -27.38
N MET A 428 -35.77 14.19 -27.75
CA MET A 428 -34.54 14.74 -27.17
C MET A 428 -34.79 15.78 -26.09
N GLN A 429 -36.03 16.26 -25.94
CA GLN A 429 -36.45 17.30 -24.99
C GLN A 429 -35.71 18.64 -25.18
N THR A 430 -35.12 18.85 -26.36
CA THR A 430 -34.41 20.07 -26.77
C THR A 430 -34.65 20.33 -28.25
N ASN A 431 -34.40 21.55 -28.72
CA ASN A 431 -34.40 21.88 -30.15
C ASN A 431 -33.13 22.70 -30.49
N PRO A 432 -32.13 22.12 -31.17
CA PRO A 432 -30.88 22.81 -31.48
C PRO A 432 -30.97 23.69 -32.73
N SER A 433 -32.08 23.60 -33.47
CA SER A 433 -32.26 24.30 -34.74
C SER A 433 -32.24 25.82 -34.57
N ARG A 434 -31.51 26.49 -35.45
CA ARG A 434 -31.41 27.94 -35.59
C ARG A 434 -32.63 28.54 -36.27
N GLN A 435 -33.29 27.81 -37.17
CA GLN A 435 -34.54 28.25 -37.80
C GLN A 435 -35.72 27.52 -37.16
N ALA A 436 -36.42 28.19 -36.24
CA ALA A 436 -37.49 27.56 -35.48
C ALA A 436 -38.74 27.31 -36.33
N GLY A 437 -39.23 26.08 -36.30
CA GLY A 437 -40.53 25.70 -36.86
C GLY A 437 -40.78 24.20 -36.66
N ASP A 438 -41.91 23.84 -36.06
CA ASP A 438 -42.18 22.45 -35.63
C ASP A 438 -42.17 21.44 -36.79
N GLU A 439 -42.62 21.86 -37.97
CA GLU A 439 -42.62 21.05 -39.19
C GLU A 439 -41.36 21.24 -40.05
N LEU A 440 -40.41 22.08 -39.66
CA LEU A 440 -39.12 22.17 -40.36
C LEU A 440 -38.24 20.96 -40.02
N PRO A 441 -37.29 20.57 -40.90
CA PRO A 441 -36.28 19.59 -40.54
C PRO A 441 -35.46 20.08 -39.34
N VAL A 442 -35.07 19.16 -38.47
CA VAL A 442 -34.08 19.46 -37.44
C VAL A 442 -32.73 19.69 -38.11
N GLU A 443 -32.11 20.83 -37.81
CA GLU A 443 -30.75 21.17 -38.23
C GLU A 443 -29.90 21.63 -37.05
N SER A 444 -28.62 21.93 -37.30
CA SER A 444 -27.61 22.26 -36.29
C SER A 444 -27.41 21.13 -35.27
N VAL A 445 -27.50 19.89 -35.76
CA VAL A 445 -27.21 18.65 -35.02
C VAL A 445 -25.88 18.06 -35.47
N SER A 446 -25.13 17.54 -34.52
CA SER A 446 -23.93 16.74 -34.81
C SER A 446 -24.31 15.28 -35.06
N ALA A 447 -23.43 14.50 -35.68
CA ALA A 447 -23.69 13.08 -35.90
C ALA A 447 -23.91 12.30 -34.57
N PRO A 448 -23.17 12.55 -33.47
CA PRO A 448 -23.48 11.97 -32.16
C PRO A 448 -24.88 12.31 -31.64
N ASP A 449 -25.40 13.53 -31.87
CA ASP A 449 -26.77 13.86 -31.45
C ASP A 449 -27.80 13.06 -32.25
N ALA A 450 -27.55 12.86 -33.55
CA ALA A 450 -28.41 12.08 -34.42
C ALA A 450 -28.41 10.59 -34.03
N VAL A 451 -27.25 10.04 -33.65
CA VAL A 451 -27.13 8.68 -33.09
C VAL A 451 -27.83 8.56 -31.74
N GLU A 452 -27.70 9.55 -30.84
CA GLU A 452 -28.43 9.56 -29.57
C GLU A 452 -29.94 9.65 -29.77
N PHE A 453 -30.40 10.45 -30.73
CA PHE A 453 -31.80 10.46 -31.15
C PHE A 453 -32.25 9.09 -31.63
N CYS A 454 -31.47 8.43 -32.51
CA CYS A 454 -31.77 7.07 -32.98
C CYS A 454 -31.89 6.11 -31.80
N ARG A 455 -30.97 6.16 -30.84
CA ARG A 455 -30.97 5.31 -29.64
C ARG A 455 -32.25 5.48 -28.82
N ARG A 456 -32.70 6.71 -28.57
CA ARG A 456 -33.93 6.98 -27.82
C ARG A 456 -35.19 6.61 -28.60
N LEU A 457 -35.20 6.87 -29.91
CA LEU A 457 -36.30 6.48 -30.78
C LEU A 457 -36.42 4.95 -30.87
N ALA A 458 -35.31 4.21 -30.85
CA ALA A 458 -35.30 2.75 -30.80
C ALA A 458 -36.04 2.21 -29.57
N TRP A 459 -35.85 2.87 -28.42
CA TRP A 459 -36.56 2.52 -27.19
C TRP A 459 -38.06 2.75 -27.30
N VAL A 460 -38.48 3.87 -27.91
CA VAL A 460 -39.90 4.18 -28.14
C VAL A 460 -40.54 3.19 -29.11
N LEU A 461 -39.87 2.87 -30.23
CA LEU A 461 -40.38 1.98 -31.26
C LEU A 461 -40.25 0.49 -30.91
N GLY A 462 -39.54 0.15 -29.83
CA GLY A 462 -39.26 -1.22 -29.43
C GLY A 462 -38.46 -2.03 -30.46
N ARG A 463 -37.69 -1.36 -31.32
CA ARG A 463 -36.91 -1.97 -32.42
C ARG A 463 -35.65 -1.16 -32.71
N PRO A 464 -34.59 -1.75 -33.30
CA PRO A 464 -33.37 -1.02 -33.63
C PRO A 464 -33.65 0.17 -34.56
N VAL A 465 -33.01 1.30 -34.27
CA VAL A 465 -33.07 2.52 -35.09
C VAL A 465 -31.65 3.05 -35.23
N ARG A 466 -31.30 3.49 -36.43
CA ARG A 466 -29.96 4.01 -36.77
C ARG A 466 -30.04 5.05 -37.90
N LEU A 467 -28.90 5.69 -38.17
CA LEU A 467 -28.73 6.47 -39.39
C LEU A 467 -28.70 5.55 -40.63
N PRO A 468 -29.17 6.02 -41.79
CA PRO A 468 -29.06 5.29 -43.04
C PRO A 468 -27.61 5.16 -43.49
N SER A 469 -27.26 4.04 -44.12
CA SER A 469 -26.06 3.95 -44.95
C SER A 469 -26.22 4.74 -46.25
N GLU A 470 -25.12 5.08 -46.92
CA GLU A 470 -25.18 5.71 -48.24
C GLU A 470 -25.96 4.85 -49.26
N GLY A 471 -25.79 3.53 -49.19
CA GLY A 471 -26.52 2.60 -50.05
C GLY A 471 -28.04 2.66 -49.84
N GLU A 472 -28.49 2.70 -48.58
CA GLU A 472 -29.93 2.82 -48.25
C GLU A 472 -30.50 4.19 -48.65
N PHE A 473 -29.73 5.26 -48.46
CA PHE A 473 -30.10 6.60 -48.92
C PHE A 473 -30.28 6.64 -50.44
N ARG A 474 -29.31 6.11 -51.20
CA ARG A 474 -29.39 6.01 -52.66
C ARG A 474 -30.53 5.10 -53.12
N ALA A 475 -30.77 3.99 -52.43
CA ALA A 475 -31.88 3.09 -52.74
C ALA A 475 -33.25 3.76 -52.52
N ALA A 476 -33.38 4.57 -51.48
CA ALA A 476 -34.59 5.36 -51.23
C ALA A 476 -34.79 6.48 -52.26
N LEU A 477 -33.70 7.11 -52.72
CA LEU A 477 -33.74 8.10 -53.80
C LEU A 477 -34.15 7.45 -55.13
N GLY A 478 -33.60 6.26 -55.42
CA GLY A 478 -33.82 5.55 -56.67
C GLY A 478 -33.14 6.25 -57.84
N ARG A 479 -33.87 6.43 -58.95
CA ARG A 479 -33.38 7.20 -60.10
C ARG A 479 -33.30 8.68 -59.72
N VAL A 480 -32.17 9.31 -60.03
CA VAL A 480 -32.03 10.77 -59.88
C VAL A 480 -33.07 11.46 -60.77
N PRO A 481 -33.92 12.35 -60.22
CA PRO A 481 -34.93 13.06 -61.00
C PRO A 481 -34.27 14.09 -61.92
N GLU A 482 -34.91 14.38 -63.05
CA GLU A 482 -34.43 15.32 -64.07
C GLU A 482 -35.54 16.30 -64.49
N GLY A 483 -35.17 17.46 -65.05
CA GLY A 483 -36.12 18.44 -65.57
C GLY A 483 -37.16 18.89 -64.53
N ASP A 484 -38.44 18.86 -64.89
CA ASP A 484 -39.54 19.29 -64.03
C ASP A 484 -39.68 18.43 -62.77
N GLU A 485 -39.30 17.14 -62.84
CA GLU A 485 -39.32 16.25 -61.67
C GLU A 485 -38.27 16.67 -60.65
N LEU A 486 -37.06 17.03 -61.11
CA LEU A 486 -36.02 17.57 -60.24
C LEU A 486 -36.48 18.89 -59.60
N ALA A 487 -37.07 19.79 -60.39
CA ALA A 487 -37.58 21.07 -59.88
C ALA A 487 -38.70 20.88 -58.84
N ALA A 488 -39.53 19.83 -58.99
CA ALA A 488 -40.62 19.51 -58.06
C ALA A 488 -40.16 18.76 -56.80
N GLN A 489 -39.07 18.01 -56.85
CA GLN A 489 -38.55 17.23 -55.71
C GLN A 489 -37.47 17.99 -54.92
N ALA A 490 -36.59 18.73 -55.59
CA ALA A 490 -35.44 19.36 -54.95
C ALA A 490 -35.80 20.67 -54.24
N TRP A 491 -35.14 20.90 -53.10
CA TRP A 491 -35.18 22.15 -52.35
C TRP A 491 -33.81 22.82 -52.34
N GLY A 492 -33.37 23.33 -53.50
CA GLY A 492 -32.18 24.17 -53.65
C GLY A 492 -32.49 25.66 -53.55
N VAL A 493 -31.47 26.51 -53.70
CA VAL A 493 -31.54 27.98 -53.56
C VAL A 493 -32.71 28.59 -54.32
N GLU A 494 -32.97 28.11 -55.54
CA GLU A 494 -33.99 28.64 -56.45
C GLU A 494 -35.42 28.51 -55.89
N ARG A 495 -35.70 27.44 -55.13
CA ARG A 495 -37.04 27.10 -54.62
C ARG A 495 -37.18 27.40 -53.12
N SER A 496 -36.08 27.28 -52.39
CA SER A 496 -36.03 27.42 -50.94
C SER A 496 -36.02 28.87 -50.46
N GLN A 497 -35.57 29.81 -51.31
CA GLN A 497 -35.29 31.21 -50.92
C GLN A 497 -34.32 31.28 -49.72
N ASP A 498 -33.30 30.42 -49.73
CA ASP A 498 -32.25 30.30 -48.72
C ASP A 498 -32.77 29.94 -47.30
N LYS A 499 -33.86 29.17 -47.23
CA LYS A 499 -34.46 28.70 -45.98
C LYS A 499 -34.95 27.26 -46.09
N PRO A 500 -34.89 26.47 -45.01
CA PRO A 500 -35.50 25.16 -44.96
C PRO A 500 -37.02 25.28 -45.11
N ARG A 501 -37.63 24.23 -45.65
CA ARG A 501 -39.08 24.12 -45.83
C ARG A 501 -39.64 23.06 -44.90
N ALA A 502 -40.96 23.08 -44.74
CA ALA A 502 -41.62 22.05 -43.96
C ALA A 502 -41.31 20.67 -44.56
N VAL A 503 -41.03 19.69 -43.70
CA VAL A 503 -40.76 18.32 -44.12
C VAL A 503 -41.95 17.77 -44.91
N GLY A 504 -41.69 17.10 -46.01
CA GLY A 504 -42.68 16.57 -46.94
C GLY A 504 -43.33 17.61 -47.85
N ALA A 505 -42.86 18.86 -47.88
CA ALA A 505 -43.38 19.88 -48.80
C ALA A 505 -42.95 19.66 -50.26
N GLY A 506 -41.86 18.91 -50.49
CA GLY A 506 -41.42 18.50 -51.82
C GLY A 506 -42.33 17.43 -52.44
N ALA A 507 -42.24 17.25 -53.76
CA ALA A 507 -42.91 16.12 -54.41
C ALA A 507 -42.32 14.80 -53.89
N VAL A 508 -43.20 13.82 -53.65
CA VAL A 508 -42.82 12.48 -53.20
C VAL A 508 -42.36 11.66 -54.40
N ASN A 509 -41.24 10.95 -54.30
CA ASN A 509 -40.75 10.08 -55.35
C ASN A 509 -41.59 8.78 -55.46
N SER A 510 -41.33 7.97 -56.49
CA SER A 510 -42.06 6.71 -56.73
C SER A 510 -41.93 5.68 -55.60
N ALA A 511 -40.90 5.78 -54.76
CA ALA A 511 -40.68 4.92 -53.61
C ALA A 511 -41.34 5.45 -52.31
N GLY A 512 -41.97 6.62 -52.35
CA GLY A 512 -42.74 7.18 -51.23
C GLY A 512 -41.96 8.11 -50.28
N TYR A 513 -40.77 8.56 -50.70
CA TYR A 513 -39.90 9.46 -49.95
C TYR A 513 -39.94 10.89 -50.50
N ALA A 514 -39.75 11.87 -49.62
CA ALA A 514 -39.60 13.28 -49.97
C ALA A 514 -38.27 13.84 -49.44
N ASP A 515 -37.91 14.99 -50.00
CA ASP A 515 -36.82 15.86 -49.54
C ASP A 515 -35.45 15.14 -49.44
N LEU A 516 -35.20 14.17 -50.31
CA LEU A 516 -33.89 13.50 -50.41
C LEU A 516 -32.83 14.34 -51.15
N LEU A 517 -33.24 15.45 -51.78
CA LEU A 517 -32.36 16.38 -52.50
C LEU A 517 -32.63 17.82 -52.04
N GLY A 518 -31.67 18.43 -51.36
CA GLY A 518 -31.82 19.77 -50.80
C GLY A 518 -32.55 19.78 -49.46
N ASN A 519 -33.15 20.92 -49.11
CA ASN A 519 -33.70 21.20 -47.78
C ASN A 519 -32.59 21.16 -46.73
N VAL A 520 -32.27 20.02 -46.14
CA VAL A 520 -31.04 19.85 -45.34
C VAL A 520 -30.26 18.63 -45.82
N ALA A 521 -28.94 18.75 -45.82
CA ALA A 521 -28.07 17.59 -46.02
C ALA A 521 -28.23 16.64 -44.82
N GLU A 522 -28.05 15.35 -45.04
CA GLU A 522 -28.42 14.36 -44.05
C GLU A 522 -27.23 13.54 -43.56
N TRP A 523 -27.02 13.49 -42.25
CA TRP A 523 -26.05 12.57 -41.65
C TRP A 523 -26.37 11.12 -42.02
N LEU A 524 -25.35 10.42 -42.50
CA LEU A 524 -25.36 8.99 -42.75
C LEU A 524 -24.57 8.25 -41.67
N ALA A 525 -24.75 6.93 -41.61
CA ALA A 525 -23.97 6.07 -40.72
C ALA A 525 -22.47 6.22 -41.00
N PRO A 526 -21.63 6.44 -39.97
CA PRO A 526 -20.18 6.53 -40.14
C PRO A 526 -19.59 5.16 -40.47
N ASP A 527 -18.39 5.16 -41.07
CA ASP A 527 -17.64 3.94 -41.43
C ASP A 527 -17.31 3.08 -40.19
N SER A 528 -17.09 3.71 -39.03
CA SER A 528 -16.95 3.05 -37.72
C SER A 528 -17.43 3.95 -36.58
N ALA A 529 -17.59 3.39 -35.38
CA ALA A 529 -17.99 4.17 -34.19
C ALA A 529 -16.92 5.18 -33.76
N GLU A 530 -15.65 4.93 -34.06
CA GLU A 530 -14.47 5.74 -33.73
C GLU A 530 -14.10 6.76 -34.79
N ALA A 531 -14.75 6.76 -35.96
CA ALA A 531 -14.40 7.70 -37.04
C ALA A 531 -14.60 9.16 -36.61
N ASP A 532 -13.65 10.04 -36.97
CA ASP A 532 -13.71 11.49 -36.69
C ASP A 532 -14.63 12.25 -37.68
N GLN A 533 -14.91 11.63 -38.82
CA GLN A 533 -15.76 12.17 -39.87
C GLN A 533 -16.94 11.23 -40.15
N ALA A 534 -18.07 11.80 -40.52
CA ALA A 534 -19.24 11.07 -40.98
C ALA A 534 -19.68 11.61 -42.36
N PRO A 535 -20.25 10.75 -43.23
CA PRO A 535 -20.79 11.20 -44.49
C PRO A 535 -22.09 11.98 -44.27
N VAL A 536 -22.29 13.02 -45.09
CA VAL A 536 -23.59 13.69 -45.27
C VAL A 536 -23.99 13.64 -46.73
N ALA A 537 -25.28 13.41 -46.99
CA ALA A 537 -25.81 13.22 -48.35
C ALA A 537 -26.96 14.18 -48.69
N GLY A 538 -27.25 14.33 -49.98
CA GLY A 538 -28.48 14.98 -50.48
C GLY A 538 -28.38 16.49 -50.71
N GLY A 539 -27.42 17.15 -50.08
CA GLY A 539 -27.23 18.60 -50.20
C GLY A 539 -28.31 19.39 -49.46
N SER A 540 -28.28 20.72 -49.51
CA SER A 540 -29.17 21.56 -48.68
C SER A 540 -29.84 22.70 -49.45
N TYR A 541 -30.71 23.44 -48.76
CA TYR A 541 -31.38 24.64 -49.27
C TYR A 541 -30.43 25.73 -49.78
N ALA A 542 -29.16 25.69 -49.38
CA ALA A 542 -28.13 26.66 -49.73
C ALA A 542 -27.32 26.27 -50.99
N GLU A 543 -27.65 25.14 -51.63
CA GLU A 543 -26.97 24.66 -52.84
C GLU A 543 -27.86 24.86 -54.09
N PRO A 544 -27.28 25.18 -55.26
CA PRO A 544 -28.03 25.25 -56.50
C PRO A 544 -28.65 23.90 -56.87
N THR A 545 -29.83 23.91 -57.49
CA THR A 545 -30.53 22.68 -57.90
C THR A 545 -29.69 21.80 -58.84
N THR A 546 -28.81 22.41 -59.65
CA THR A 546 -27.88 21.69 -60.53
C THR A 546 -26.81 20.90 -59.78
N ASP A 547 -26.44 21.33 -58.56
CA ASP A 547 -25.50 20.59 -57.72
C ASP A 547 -26.21 19.49 -56.93
N LEU A 548 -27.44 19.73 -56.48
CA LEU A 548 -28.28 18.70 -55.86
C LEU A 548 -28.51 17.50 -56.80
N ALA A 549 -28.65 17.73 -58.11
CA ALA A 549 -28.77 16.68 -59.12
C ALA A 549 -27.57 15.70 -59.17
N LYS A 550 -26.41 16.09 -58.62
CA LYS A 550 -25.24 15.21 -58.52
C LYS A 550 -25.29 14.28 -57.31
N VAL A 551 -26.31 14.43 -56.46
CA VAL A 551 -26.49 13.71 -55.19
C VAL A 551 -25.22 13.83 -54.33
N PRO A 552 -24.89 15.04 -53.86
CA PRO A 552 -23.62 15.27 -53.19
C PRO A 552 -23.52 14.40 -51.94
N VAL A 553 -22.40 13.70 -51.80
CA VAL A 553 -22.00 12.97 -50.58
C VAL A 553 -20.63 13.47 -50.16
N VAL A 554 -20.55 14.11 -49.00
CA VAL A 554 -19.32 14.71 -48.49
C VAL A 554 -19.04 14.26 -47.07
N LYS A 555 -17.77 14.08 -46.73
CA LYS A 555 -17.37 13.80 -45.35
C LYS A 555 -17.26 15.12 -44.58
N ARG A 556 -17.87 15.17 -43.39
CA ARG A 556 -17.84 16.30 -42.46
C ARG A 556 -17.31 15.84 -41.12
N SER A 557 -16.78 16.77 -40.32
CA SER A 557 -16.43 16.43 -38.93
C SER A 557 -17.71 15.99 -38.21
N ARG A 558 -17.68 14.85 -37.52
CA ARG A 558 -18.88 14.34 -36.82
C ARG A 558 -19.42 15.29 -35.75
N LEU A 559 -18.57 16.19 -35.23
CA LEU A 559 -18.91 17.18 -34.22
C LEU A 559 -19.45 18.48 -34.82
N GLU A 560 -19.42 18.62 -36.14
CA GLU A 560 -19.94 19.79 -36.84
C GLU A 560 -21.45 19.96 -36.60
N ARG A 561 -21.87 21.20 -36.35
CA ARG A 561 -23.28 21.57 -36.20
C ARG A 561 -23.59 22.67 -37.21
N ALA A 562 -24.04 22.28 -38.38
CA ALA A 562 -24.34 23.22 -39.46
C ALA A 562 -25.86 23.46 -39.59
N ARG A 563 -26.23 24.68 -39.99
CA ARG A 563 -27.63 25.08 -40.21
C ARG A 563 -28.30 24.39 -41.39
N THR A 564 -27.48 23.69 -42.17
CA THR A 564 -27.82 23.00 -43.41
C THR A 564 -27.71 21.50 -43.28
N ILE A 565 -27.39 20.96 -42.08
CA ILE A 565 -27.25 19.52 -41.87
C ILE A 565 -28.25 19.06 -40.80
N GLY A 566 -29.11 18.13 -41.21
CA GLY A 566 -30.05 17.36 -40.40
C GLY A 566 -29.83 15.87 -40.59
N PHE A 567 -30.90 15.08 -40.51
CA PHE A 567 -30.85 13.63 -40.75
C PHE A 567 -32.26 13.03 -40.87
N ARG A 568 -32.32 11.82 -41.43
CA ARG A 568 -33.44 10.89 -41.29
C ARG A 568 -32.97 9.57 -40.70
N VAL A 569 -33.88 8.67 -40.37
CA VAL A 569 -33.56 7.43 -39.64
C VAL A 569 -34.10 6.18 -40.32
N VAL A 570 -33.39 5.07 -40.11
CA VAL A 570 -33.78 3.72 -40.50
C VAL A 570 -34.26 2.97 -39.26
N ALA A 571 -35.34 2.21 -39.38
CA ALA A 571 -35.85 1.27 -38.40
C ALA A 571 -35.85 -0.15 -38.97
N GLU A 572 -35.38 -1.13 -38.17
CA GLU A 572 -35.21 -2.53 -38.57
C GLU A 572 -36.40 -3.45 -38.23
#